data_AF-A0A358KJC9-F1
#
_entry.id   AF-A0A358KJC9-F1
#
_cell.length_a   1.000
_cell.length_b   1.000
_cell.length_c   1.000
_cell.angle_alpha   90.00
_cell.angle_beta   90.00
_cell.angle_gamma   90.00
#
_symmetry.space_group_name_H-M   'P 1'
#
loop_
_entity.id
_entity.type
_entity.pdbx_description
1 polymer ?
#
loop_
_entity_poly.entity_id
_entity_poly.type
_entity_poly.pdbx_seq_one_letter_code
_entity_poly.pdbx_strand_id
1 'polypeptide(L)'
;PEISYVGGEGFPVNNLRFHSSAFSDKTGEFAGMKWRLAEITAPDALAYDPQNPRKYEIDAVWESDVISEFADSVTIPEGVAEVGHWYRARVRMLDDTNRWSHWSDPVEFRAGEPDTLERLKSHLVLSELMYHASEGADFDYLELHNTNDKTLEVGGVAISGGVRFIVPDGMQLAPNQFALVIGNDDVAAFRAHYKLDDATLILGTYRGKLANNGEQVWVQSATDGATLVSFEYSDDDDWPQAADGDGRSLIPVVTDPEKQALGDLNHSKNWTVSAANGGSPGADDGPAVLPKDSDGDGMPDAWELAHGLNHLLDDAANDPDGDGATNAHEFYSGTLPKDADSFLRLEFTLGQAGQVEIEFTMRAGRSYMLQSADTPAGPWGALPGDVFTPARGLEKEVKRIPVGPAEHLAKRFYRLRVQRLAD
;
A
#
# COMPACT_ATOMS: atom_id res chain seq x y z
N PRO A 1 -9.82 45.36 11.99
CA PRO A 1 -9.21 44.03 12.22
C PRO A 1 -7.89 43.94 11.46
N GLU A 2 -6.95 43.13 11.94
CA GLU A 2 -5.73 42.75 11.23
C GLU A 2 -5.89 41.35 10.65
N ILE A 3 -5.17 41.06 9.56
CA ILE A 3 -5.19 39.76 8.87
C ILE A 3 -3.74 39.28 8.66
N SER A 4 -3.52 37.98 8.82
CA SER A 4 -2.25 37.32 8.52
C SER A 4 -2.46 36.03 7.74
N TYR A 5 -1.49 35.65 6.91
CA TYR A 5 -1.47 34.35 6.26
C TYR A 5 -0.91 33.29 7.20
N VAL A 6 -1.56 32.11 7.22
CA VAL A 6 -1.18 30.98 8.09
C VAL A 6 -1.21 29.64 7.33
N GLY A 7 -1.23 29.66 5.99
CA GLY A 7 -1.15 28.46 5.16
C GLY A 7 0.29 28.05 4.81
N GLY A 8 0.43 27.12 3.86
CA GLY A 8 1.71 26.59 3.40
C GLY A 8 2.64 27.60 2.71
N GLU A 9 3.94 27.33 2.68
CA GLU A 9 4.91 28.19 2.00
C GLU A 9 4.57 28.36 0.51
N GLY A 10 4.73 29.57 -0.03
CA GLY A 10 4.47 29.84 -1.44
C GLY A 10 3.01 30.10 -1.83
N PHE A 11 2.08 30.21 -0.86
CA PHE A 11 0.65 30.48 -1.10
C PHE A 11 -0.02 29.47 -2.05
N PRO A 12 0.05 28.17 -1.75
CA PRO A 12 -0.55 27.13 -2.56
C PRO A 12 -2.05 27.37 -2.77
N VAL A 13 -2.49 27.35 -4.03
CA VAL A 13 -3.89 27.63 -4.43
C VAL A 13 -4.93 26.73 -3.75
N ASN A 14 -4.54 25.55 -3.26
CA ASN A 14 -5.40 24.57 -2.60
C ASN A 14 -5.28 24.59 -1.05
N ASN A 15 -4.51 25.52 -0.47
CA ASN A 15 -4.29 25.65 0.98
C ASN A 15 -4.07 27.13 1.38
N LEU A 16 -4.95 28.02 0.90
CA LEU A 16 -4.95 29.43 1.24
C LEU A 16 -5.70 29.66 2.56
N ARG A 17 -4.97 29.72 3.69
CA ARG A 17 -5.53 29.94 5.02
C ARG A 17 -5.11 31.27 5.62
N PHE A 18 -6.06 31.99 6.22
CA PHE A 18 -5.83 33.30 6.84
C PHE A 18 -6.36 33.30 8.27
N HIS A 19 -5.74 34.13 9.11
CA HIS A 19 -6.14 34.40 10.48
C HIS A 19 -6.47 35.88 10.66
N SER A 20 -7.39 36.20 11.56
CA SER A 20 -7.78 37.56 11.92
C SER A 20 -7.50 37.85 13.38
N SER A 21 -7.17 39.10 13.68
CA SER A 21 -7.10 39.59 15.07
C SER A 21 -8.43 39.40 15.80
N ALA A 22 -8.42 39.29 17.12
CA ALA A 22 -9.64 39.34 17.93
C ALA A 22 -10.50 40.58 17.62
N PHE A 23 -11.83 40.44 17.75
CA PHE A 23 -12.73 41.58 17.63
C PHE A 23 -12.42 42.63 18.70
N SER A 24 -12.43 43.90 18.31
CA SER A 24 -12.22 45.03 19.20
C SER A 24 -13.08 46.20 18.77
N ASP A 25 -14.04 46.59 19.61
CA ASP A 25 -14.80 47.83 19.48
C ASP A 25 -14.96 48.48 20.86
N LYS A 26 -15.11 49.82 20.89
CA LYS A 26 -15.31 50.60 22.11
C LYS A 26 -16.78 50.67 22.54
N THR A 27 -17.70 50.30 21.66
CA THR A 27 -19.12 50.66 21.77
C THR A 27 -20.09 49.51 21.56
N GLY A 28 -19.65 48.40 20.97
CA GLY A 28 -20.47 47.23 20.69
C GLY A 28 -19.72 45.92 20.88
N GLU A 29 -20.47 44.83 20.78
CA GLU A 29 -19.97 43.46 20.80
C GLU A 29 -19.89 42.90 19.37
N PHE A 30 -19.19 41.78 19.19
CA PHE A 30 -19.10 41.12 17.89
C PHE A 30 -20.48 40.60 17.45
N ALA A 31 -20.89 40.94 16.23
CA ALA A 31 -22.14 40.44 15.63
C ALA A 31 -21.96 39.76 14.27
N GLY A 32 -20.76 39.86 13.68
CA GLY A 32 -20.41 39.02 12.55
C GLY A 32 -19.11 39.42 11.86
N MET A 33 -18.71 38.65 10.86
CA MET A 33 -17.53 38.95 10.03
C MET A 33 -17.70 38.48 8.59
N LYS A 34 -16.87 39.04 7.71
CA LYS A 34 -16.74 38.64 6.32
C LYS A 34 -15.28 38.59 5.90
N TRP A 35 -14.99 37.64 5.03
CA TRP A 35 -13.72 37.48 4.33
C TRP A 35 -13.91 37.72 2.84
N ARG A 36 -12.87 38.21 2.17
CA ARG A 36 -12.87 38.34 0.71
C ARG A 36 -11.51 38.02 0.13
N LEU A 37 -11.53 37.55 -1.11
CA LEU A 37 -10.38 37.42 -1.99
C LEU A 37 -10.67 38.14 -3.31
N ALA A 38 -9.77 39.01 -3.74
CA ALA A 38 -9.85 39.69 -5.02
C ALA A 38 -8.57 39.47 -5.82
N GLU A 39 -8.72 39.17 -7.11
CA GLU A 39 -7.60 39.09 -8.03
C GLU A 39 -7.16 40.50 -8.41
N ILE A 40 -5.86 40.72 -8.47
CA ILE A 40 -5.25 42.00 -8.87
C ILE A 40 -4.22 41.75 -9.96
N THR A 41 -3.95 42.79 -10.75
CA THR A 41 -2.74 42.78 -11.58
C THR A 41 -1.51 42.82 -10.69
N ALA A 42 -0.44 42.14 -11.11
CA ALA A 42 0.84 42.10 -10.41
C ALA A 42 1.30 43.51 -9.98
N PRO A 43 1.80 43.69 -8.74
CA PRO A 43 2.19 45.00 -8.22
C PRO A 43 3.28 45.70 -9.05
N ASP A 44 4.13 44.92 -9.70
CA ASP A 44 5.24 45.34 -10.54
C ASP A 44 4.92 45.35 -12.04
N ALA A 45 3.65 45.14 -12.42
CA ALA A 45 3.24 45.15 -13.82
C ALA A 45 3.56 46.49 -14.50
N LEU A 46 4.05 46.39 -15.75
CA LEU A 46 4.39 47.51 -16.61
C LEU A 46 3.17 48.43 -16.89
N ALA A 47 3.41 49.49 -17.65
CA ALA A 47 2.38 50.47 -18.02
C ALA A 47 1.14 49.80 -18.63
N TYR A 48 -0.01 50.44 -18.42
CA TYR A 48 -1.32 49.97 -18.84
C TYR A 48 -1.35 49.43 -20.29
N ASP A 49 -1.84 48.20 -20.45
CA ASP A 49 -2.07 47.52 -21.73
C ASP A 49 -3.59 47.46 -22.00
N PRO A 50 -4.10 48.10 -23.07
CA PRO A 50 -5.52 48.03 -23.43
C PRO A 50 -6.01 46.62 -23.78
N GLN A 51 -5.13 45.70 -24.18
CA GLN A 51 -5.48 44.31 -24.48
C GLN A 51 -5.54 43.44 -23.22
N ASN A 52 -4.90 43.88 -22.12
CA ASN A 52 -4.92 43.25 -20.80
C ASN A 52 -5.24 44.30 -19.74
N PRO A 53 -6.53 44.70 -19.60
CA PRO A 53 -6.92 45.71 -18.62
C PRO A 53 -6.52 45.28 -17.21
N ARG A 54 -6.09 46.26 -16.40
CA ARG A 54 -5.70 45.99 -15.01
C ARG A 54 -6.88 45.42 -14.23
N LYS A 55 -6.64 44.33 -13.52
CA LYS A 55 -7.55 43.78 -12.51
C LYS A 55 -7.37 44.56 -11.21
N TYR A 56 -8.47 44.98 -10.63
CA TYR A 56 -8.51 45.79 -9.43
C TYR A 56 -9.25 45.08 -8.32
N GLU A 57 -8.83 45.37 -7.08
CA GLU A 57 -9.36 44.76 -5.86
C GLU A 57 -10.85 45.07 -5.56
N ILE A 58 -11.52 45.85 -6.41
CA ILE A 58 -12.93 46.18 -6.24
C ILE A 58 -13.83 44.99 -6.59
N ASP A 59 -13.39 44.15 -7.53
CA ASP A 59 -14.10 42.96 -7.96
C ASP A 59 -13.52 41.74 -7.22
N ALA A 60 -14.25 41.27 -6.22
CA ALA A 60 -13.87 40.07 -5.50
C ALA A 60 -14.16 38.82 -6.35
N VAL A 61 -13.20 37.90 -6.40
CA VAL A 61 -13.39 36.57 -6.99
C VAL A 61 -14.13 35.65 -6.01
N TRP A 62 -14.08 35.98 -4.71
CA TRP A 62 -14.79 35.27 -3.66
C TRP A 62 -15.05 36.17 -2.45
N GLU A 63 -16.23 36.04 -1.86
CA GLU A 63 -16.55 36.58 -0.53
C GLU A 63 -17.29 35.51 0.29
N SER A 64 -17.04 35.48 1.59
CA SER A 64 -17.83 34.65 2.50
C SER A 64 -19.25 35.21 2.69
N ASP A 65 -20.17 34.35 3.09
CA ASP A 65 -21.37 34.77 3.79
C ASP A 65 -21.02 35.52 5.09
N VAL A 66 -22.01 36.19 5.69
CA VAL A 66 -21.82 36.79 7.02
C VAL A 66 -21.72 35.65 8.03
N ILE A 67 -20.55 35.54 8.66
CA ILE A 67 -20.30 34.57 9.72
C ILE A 67 -20.72 35.23 11.03
N SER A 68 -21.79 34.73 11.66
CA SER A 68 -22.38 35.32 12.88
C SER A 68 -21.64 34.95 14.17
N GLU A 69 -20.85 33.88 14.14
CA GLU A 69 -19.97 33.47 15.24
C GLU A 69 -18.53 33.88 14.94
N PHE A 70 -17.77 34.26 15.97
CA PHE A 70 -16.40 34.70 15.76
C PHE A 70 -15.53 33.50 15.36
N ALA A 71 -15.03 33.54 14.11
CA ALA A 71 -14.09 32.57 13.58
C ALA A 71 -12.76 33.28 13.28
N ASP A 72 -11.74 32.98 14.08
CA ASP A 72 -10.44 33.63 13.97
C ASP A 72 -9.67 33.24 12.70
N SER A 73 -10.10 32.22 11.96
CA SER A 73 -9.46 31.77 10.74
C SER A 73 -10.46 31.42 9.64
N VAL A 74 -9.98 31.47 8.40
CA VAL A 74 -10.72 31.03 7.20
C VAL A 74 -9.79 30.29 6.26
N THR A 75 -10.33 29.29 5.58
CA THR A 75 -9.71 28.66 4.41
C THR A 75 -10.48 29.13 3.17
N ILE A 76 -9.78 29.71 2.20
CA ILE A 76 -10.38 30.06 0.91
C ILE A 76 -10.74 28.77 0.17
N PRO A 77 -11.93 28.67 -0.44
CA PRO A 77 -12.29 27.48 -1.21
C PRO A 77 -11.31 27.20 -2.36
N GLU A 78 -11.07 25.91 -2.60
CA GLU A 78 -10.27 25.46 -3.73
C GLU A 78 -10.88 25.89 -5.07
N GLY A 79 -10.03 26.12 -6.07
CA GLY A 79 -10.44 26.54 -7.42
C GLY A 79 -10.83 28.02 -7.55
N VAL A 80 -10.83 28.79 -6.45
CA VAL A 80 -11.04 30.24 -6.50
C VAL A 80 -9.79 30.98 -6.99
N ALA A 81 -8.61 30.51 -6.59
CA ALA A 81 -7.33 31.11 -6.96
C ALA A 81 -6.64 30.30 -8.08
N GLU A 82 -6.00 31.01 -9.00
CA GLU A 82 -5.26 30.48 -10.15
C GLU A 82 -3.76 30.63 -9.92
N VAL A 83 -3.00 29.60 -10.30
CA VAL A 83 -1.54 29.55 -10.10
C VAL A 83 -0.85 30.69 -10.84
N GLY A 84 0.05 31.39 -10.16
CA GLY A 84 0.84 32.48 -10.71
C GLY A 84 0.12 33.83 -10.75
N HIS A 85 -1.17 33.90 -10.42
CA HIS A 85 -1.96 35.13 -10.35
C HIS A 85 -1.76 35.84 -9.01
N TRP A 86 -2.06 37.14 -8.97
CA TRP A 86 -1.89 37.96 -7.77
C TRP A 86 -3.22 38.24 -7.10
N TYR A 87 -3.23 38.22 -5.77
CA TYR A 87 -4.45 38.36 -4.98
C TYR A 87 -4.24 39.27 -3.77
N ARG A 88 -5.36 39.79 -3.26
CA ARG A 88 -5.45 40.40 -1.94
C ARG A 88 -6.58 39.77 -1.13
N ALA A 89 -6.23 39.29 0.05
CA ALA A 89 -7.18 38.81 1.04
C ALA A 89 -7.45 39.89 2.11
N ARG A 90 -8.71 40.05 2.51
CA ARG A 90 -9.11 40.99 3.58
C ARG A 90 -10.21 40.41 4.45
N VAL A 91 -10.29 40.93 5.68
CA VAL A 91 -11.37 40.64 6.64
C VAL A 91 -12.02 41.95 7.10
N ARG A 92 -13.32 41.91 7.36
CA ARG A 92 -14.04 42.97 8.08
C ARG A 92 -14.99 42.36 9.11
N MET A 93 -15.29 43.13 10.15
CA MET A 93 -16.17 42.71 11.25
C MET A 93 -17.33 43.69 11.43
N LEU A 94 -18.45 43.16 11.90
CA LEU A 94 -19.72 43.81 12.20
C LEU A 94 -19.91 43.82 13.72
N ASP A 95 -20.30 44.98 14.25
CA ASP A 95 -20.74 45.10 15.64
C ASP A 95 -22.27 44.92 15.78
N ASP A 96 -22.73 44.70 17.01
CA ASP A 96 -24.15 44.56 17.38
C ASP A 96 -24.97 45.85 17.21
N THR A 97 -24.31 46.98 16.97
CA THR A 97 -24.94 48.25 16.55
C THR A 97 -25.15 48.33 15.04
N ASN A 98 -24.88 47.23 14.32
CA ASN A 98 -25.01 47.06 12.88
C ASN A 98 -24.04 47.95 12.07
N ARG A 99 -22.84 48.22 12.59
CA ARG A 99 -21.78 48.94 11.89
C ARG A 99 -20.67 48.00 11.45
N TRP A 100 -20.30 48.10 10.18
CA TRP A 100 -19.13 47.41 9.64
C TRP A 100 -17.87 48.25 9.85
N SER A 101 -16.81 47.60 10.30
CA SER A 101 -15.45 48.13 10.15
C SER A 101 -15.08 48.27 8.67
N HIS A 102 -14.08 49.09 8.39
CA HIS A 102 -13.38 49.03 7.11
C HIS A 102 -12.78 47.63 6.92
N TRP A 103 -12.60 47.24 5.66
CA TRP A 103 -11.75 46.09 5.35
C TRP A 103 -10.35 46.31 5.92
N SER A 104 -9.76 45.26 6.49
CA SER A 104 -8.38 45.24 6.99
C SER A 104 -7.39 45.72 5.92
N ASP A 105 -6.16 46.06 6.31
CA ASP A 105 -5.08 46.09 5.34
C ASP A 105 -4.94 44.71 4.66
N PRO A 106 -4.57 44.66 3.37
CA PRO A 106 -4.57 43.40 2.63
C PRO A 106 -3.34 42.56 2.95
N VAL A 107 -3.52 41.24 2.96
CA VAL A 107 -2.42 40.33 2.64
C VAL A 107 -2.38 40.21 1.12
N GLU A 108 -1.31 40.75 0.52
CA GLU A 108 -1.05 40.68 -0.92
C GLU A 108 -0.06 39.55 -1.20
N PHE A 109 -0.38 38.71 -2.18
CA PHE A 109 0.45 37.55 -2.52
C PHE A 109 0.27 37.12 -3.97
N ARG A 110 1.25 36.36 -4.47
CA ARG A 110 1.15 35.61 -5.72
C ARG A 110 0.82 34.16 -5.37
N ALA A 111 -0.27 33.63 -5.90
CA ALA A 111 -0.67 32.26 -5.63
C ALA A 111 0.34 31.28 -6.27
N GLY A 112 0.82 30.33 -5.49
CA GLY A 112 1.80 29.32 -5.91
C GLY A 112 1.15 28.02 -6.36
N GLU A 113 2.01 27.07 -6.74
CA GLU A 113 1.60 25.72 -7.10
C GLU A 113 0.78 25.07 -5.97
N PRO A 114 -0.17 24.17 -6.27
CA PRO A 114 -0.90 23.44 -5.25
C PRO A 114 0.08 22.73 -4.30
N ASP A 115 -0.23 22.76 -3.02
CA ASP A 115 0.41 21.94 -2.01
C ASP A 115 -0.06 20.50 -2.23
N THR A 116 0.67 19.78 -3.07
CA THR A 116 0.45 18.36 -3.34
C THR A 116 0.98 17.52 -2.19
N LEU A 117 2.02 17.98 -1.50
CA LEU A 117 2.69 17.21 -0.46
C LEU A 117 1.81 17.01 0.77
N GLU A 118 1.20 18.05 1.33
CA GLU A 118 0.35 17.87 2.52
C GLU A 118 -0.88 17.01 2.20
N ARG A 119 -1.39 17.05 0.96
CA ARG A 119 -2.45 16.14 0.52
C ARG A 119 -1.96 14.71 0.37
N LEU A 120 -0.78 14.51 -0.22
CA LEU A 120 -0.16 13.19 -0.33
C LEU A 120 0.06 12.58 1.05
N LYS A 121 0.63 13.34 2.00
CA LYS A 121 0.83 12.89 3.39
C LYS A 121 -0.48 12.55 4.10
N SER A 122 -1.55 13.25 3.78
CA SER A 122 -2.84 13.10 4.47
C SER A 122 -3.80 12.12 3.81
N HIS A 123 -3.50 11.65 2.59
CA HIS A 123 -4.48 10.89 1.81
C HIS A 123 -3.92 9.79 0.89
N LEU A 124 -2.60 9.72 0.65
CA LEU A 124 -2.03 8.60 -0.09
C LEU A 124 -1.64 7.49 0.87
N VAL A 125 -2.14 6.28 0.65
CA VAL A 125 -1.79 5.09 1.43
C VAL A 125 -1.44 3.93 0.50
N LEU A 126 -0.72 2.94 1.03
CA LEU A 126 -0.69 1.59 0.49
C LEU A 126 -1.99 0.88 0.89
N SER A 127 -2.66 0.25 -0.07
CA SER A 127 -3.88 -0.55 0.16
C SER A 127 -3.67 -2.05 -0.02
N GLU A 128 -2.69 -2.45 -0.83
CA GLU A 128 -2.44 -3.86 -1.11
C GLU A 128 -1.00 -4.08 -1.61
N LEU A 129 -0.43 -5.24 -1.28
CA LEU A 129 0.87 -5.69 -1.74
C LEU A 129 0.83 -7.17 -2.15
N MET A 130 1.06 -7.45 -3.43
CA MET A 130 1.36 -8.80 -3.93
C MET A 130 2.87 -8.89 -4.13
N TYR A 131 3.58 -9.59 -3.24
CA TYR A 131 5.05 -9.70 -3.29
C TYR A 131 5.57 -11.07 -3.74
N HIS A 132 4.66 -12.05 -3.85
CA HIS A 132 4.99 -13.40 -4.26
C HIS A 132 3.76 -14.01 -4.96
N ALA A 133 3.45 -13.53 -6.15
CA ALA A 133 2.36 -14.09 -6.95
C ALA A 133 2.64 -15.55 -7.32
N SER A 134 1.61 -16.41 -7.32
CA SER A 134 1.75 -17.85 -7.57
C SER A 134 2.24 -18.19 -9.00
N GLU A 135 2.05 -17.27 -9.92
CA GLU A 135 2.42 -17.33 -11.33
C GLU A 135 3.82 -16.75 -11.59
N GLY A 136 4.45 -16.15 -10.58
CA GLY A 136 5.78 -15.58 -10.61
C GLY A 136 5.81 -14.05 -10.49
N ALA A 137 7.02 -13.52 -10.25
CA ALA A 137 7.25 -12.12 -9.88
C ALA A 137 6.81 -11.08 -10.92
N ASP A 138 6.56 -11.49 -12.17
CA ASP A 138 5.99 -10.61 -13.21
C ASP A 138 4.52 -10.25 -12.91
N PHE A 139 3.88 -10.89 -11.93
CA PHE A 139 2.52 -10.57 -11.49
C PHE A 139 2.48 -9.90 -10.12
N ASP A 140 3.63 -9.63 -9.51
CA ASP A 140 3.69 -8.84 -8.28
C ASP A 140 3.24 -7.38 -8.53
N TYR A 141 2.69 -6.74 -7.50
CA TYR A 141 2.25 -5.35 -7.58
C TYR A 141 2.19 -4.67 -6.20
N LEU A 142 2.29 -3.34 -6.25
CA LEU A 142 1.94 -2.45 -5.14
C LEU A 142 0.71 -1.64 -5.53
N GLU A 143 -0.22 -1.48 -4.60
CA GLU A 143 -1.40 -0.65 -4.81
C GLU A 143 -1.41 0.57 -3.89
N LEU A 144 -1.60 1.74 -4.51
CA LEU A 144 -1.78 3.01 -3.81
C LEU A 144 -3.24 3.44 -3.89
N HIS A 145 -3.75 4.02 -2.82
CA HIS A 145 -5.13 4.48 -2.71
C HIS A 145 -5.19 5.95 -2.26
N ASN A 146 -6.02 6.73 -2.95
CA ASN A 146 -6.39 8.09 -2.52
C ASN A 146 -7.60 8.03 -1.59
N THR A 147 -7.40 8.19 -0.29
CA THR A 147 -8.48 8.11 0.72
C THR A 147 -9.36 9.36 0.80
N ASN A 148 -9.13 10.36 -0.07
CA ASN A 148 -9.85 11.63 -0.06
C ASN A 148 -11.08 11.64 -0.98
N ASP A 149 -11.96 12.61 -0.77
CA ASP A 149 -13.09 12.94 -1.65
C ASP A 149 -12.70 13.88 -2.80
N LYS A 150 -11.41 14.24 -2.91
CA LYS A 150 -10.82 15.08 -3.96
C LYS A 150 -9.76 14.30 -4.74
N THR A 151 -9.53 14.76 -5.97
CA THR A 151 -8.42 14.27 -6.80
C THR A 151 -7.08 14.59 -6.13
N LEU A 152 -6.16 13.63 -6.20
CA LEU A 152 -4.81 13.70 -5.67
C LEU A 152 -3.80 13.66 -6.82
N GLU A 153 -2.96 14.68 -6.93
CA GLU A 153 -1.84 14.69 -7.86
C GLU A 153 -0.72 13.80 -7.29
N VAL A 154 -0.32 12.77 -8.03
CA VAL A 154 0.67 11.78 -7.59
C VAL A 154 1.94 11.77 -8.45
N GLY A 155 2.02 12.64 -9.47
CA GLY A 155 3.24 12.81 -10.26
C GLY A 155 4.45 13.09 -9.38
N GLY A 156 5.56 12.40 -9.63
CA GLY A 156 6.78 12.51 -8.83
C GLY A 156 6.78 11.72 -7.51
N VAL A 157 5.74 10.97 -7.16
CA VAL A 157 5.86 9.97 -6.08
C VAL A 157 6.87 8.90 -6.49
N ALA A 158 7.83 8.61 -5.63
CA ALA A 158 8.90 7.65 -5.86
C ALA A 158 8.76 6.44 -4.94
N ILE A 159 8.98 5.24 -5.49
CA ILE A 159 9.02 3.97 -4.77
C ILE A 159 10.47 3.45 -4.82
N SER A 160 11.01 3.06 -3.66
CA SER A 160 12.39 2.58 -3.50
C SER A 160 12.50 1.46 -2.45
N GLY A 161 13.63 0.74 -2.45
CA GLY A 161 13.83 -0.51 -1.68
C GLY A 161 14.40 -1.58 -2.61
N GLY A 162 13.66 -2.67 -2.83
CA GLY A 162 13.93 -3.67 -3.88
C GLY A 162 13.41 -3.32 -5.27
N VAL A 163 12.40 -2.46 -5.32
CA VAL A 163 11.87 -1.91 -6.57
C VAL A 163 12.23 -0.43 -6.71
N ARG A 164 12.28 0.06 -7.95
CA ARG A 164 12.48 1.47 -8.26
C ARG A 164 11.44 1.94 -9.26
N PHE A 165 10.64 2.91 -8.85
CA PHE A 165 9.63 3.54 -9.70
C PHE A 165 9.49 5.01 -9.36
N ILE A 166 9.17 5.85 -10.36
CA ILE A 166 8.77 7.23 -10.17
C ILE A 166 7.49 7.41 -10.98
N VAL A 167 6.42 7.83 -10.32
CA VAL A 167 5.14 8.10 -10.95
C VAL A 167 5.34 9.21 -11.99
N PRO A 168 4.94 9.02 -13.26
CA PRO A 168 5.07 10.04 -14.30
C PRO A 168 4.38 11.36 -13.95
N ASP A 169 4.95 12.47 -14.43
CA ASP A 169 4.38 13.80 -14.24
C ASP A 169 2.94 13.90 -14.75
N GLY A 170 2.08 14.62 -14.02
CA GLY A 170 0.68 14.84 -14.38
C GLY A 170 -0.27 13.68 -14.09
N MET A 171 0.21 12.58 -13.48
CA MET A 171 -0.66 11.50 -13.02
C MET A 171 -1.50 11.92 -11.81
N GLN A 172 -2.74 11.47 -11.80
CA GLN A 172 -3.75 11.80 -10.79
C GLN A 172 -4.51 10.56 -10.36
N LEU A 173 -4.88 10.51 -9.08
CA LEU A 173 -5.88 9.59 -8.54
C LEU A 173 -7.17 10.37 -8.29
N ALA A 174 -8.26 9.95 -8.90
CA ALA A 174 -9.59 10.46 -8.60
C ALA A 174 -9.98 10.18 -7.12
N PRO A 175 -11.06 10.80 -6.61
CA PRO A 175 -11.55 10.50 -5.27
C PRO A 175 -11.76 9.00 -5.04
N ASN A 176 -11.23 8.45 -3.94
CA ASN A 176 -11.31 7.01 -3.59
C ASN A 176 -10.80 6.05 -4.67
N GLN A 177 -9.91 6.51 -5.56
CA GLN A 177 -9.37 5.67 -6.63
C GLN A 177 -8.12 4.92 -6.18
N PHE A 178 -8.03 3.66 -6.61
CA PHE A 178 -6.87 2.78 -6.47
C PHE A 178 -5.99 2.84 -7.73
N ALA A 179 -4.69 2.69 -7.55
CA ALA A 179 -3.72 2.73 -8.65
C ALA A 179 -2.57 1.74 -8.42
N LEU A 180 -2.24 0.99 -9.47
CA LEU A 180 -1.26 -0.10 -9.41
C LEU A 180 0.11 0.33 -9.93
N VAL A 181 1.16 -0.13 -9.28
CA VAL A 181 2.53 -0.20 -9.80
C VAL A 181 2.91 -1.66 -9.90
N ILE A 182 3.19 -2.13 -11.12
CA ILE A 182 3.22 -3.57 -11.43
C ILE A 182 4.63 -4.07 -11.75
N GLY A 183 4.85 -5.38 -11.61
CA GLY A 183 6.08 -6.06 -12.03
C GLY A 183 6.12 -6.43 -13.52
N ASN A 184 4.98 -6.43 -14.21
CA ASN A 184 4.90 -6.81 -15.62
C ASN A 184 5.11 -5.62 -16.56
N ASP A 185 6.04 -5.72 -17.50
CA ASP A 185 6.17 -4.74 -18.59
C ASP A 185 5.05 -4.90 -19.66
N ASP A 186 4.42 -6.09 -19.75
CA ASP A 186 3.24 -6.32 -20.59
C ASP A 186 1.95 -6.05 -19.81
N VAL A 187 1.52 -4.79 -19.84
CA VAL A 187 0.28 -4.32 -19.19
C VAL A 187 -0.94 -5.11 -19.63
N ALA A 188 -1.01 -5.56 -20.89
CA ALA A 188 -2.16 -6.32 -21.39
C ALA A 188 -2.19 -7.74 -20.79
N ALA A 189 -1.02 -8.38 -20.66
CA ALA A 189 -0.89 -9.66 -19.97
C ALA A 189 -1.25 -9.56 -18.49
N PHE A 190 -0.80 -8.51 -17.80
CA PHE A 190 -1.14 -8.27 -16.39
C PHE A 190 -2.65 -8.06 -16.18
N ARG A 191 -3.28 -7.21 -17.00
CA ARG A 191 -4.74 -7.02 -16.97
C ARG A 191 -5.49 -8.31 -17.24
N ALA A 192 -5.05 -9.11 -18.21
CA ALA A 192 -5.68 -10.38 -18.52
C ALA A 192 -5.57 -11.38 -17.36
N HIS A 193 -4.44 -11.40 -16.67
CA HIS A 193 -4.18 -12.27 -15.52
C HIS A 193 -5.13 -11.95 -14.35
N TYR A 194 -5.15 -10.69 -13.91
CA TYR A 194 -6.01 -10.23 -12.80
C TYR A 194 -7.44 -9.88 -13.22
N LYS A 195 -7.78 -10.05 -14.50
CA LYS A 195 -9.12 -9.75 -15.07
C LYS A 195 -9.54 -8.30 -14.85
N LEU A 196 -8.58 -7.38 -14.96
CA LEU A 196 -8.79 -5.95 -14.74
C LEU A 196 -9.54 -5.32 -15.91
N ASP A 197 -10.42 -4.39 -15.60
CA ASP A 197 -11.06 -3.54 -16.61
C ASP A 197 -10.12 -2.40 -17.06
N ASP A 198 -10.47 -1.69 -18.12
CA ASP A 198 -9.65 -0.57 -18.63
C ASP A 198 -9.66 0.67 -17.70
N ALA A 199 -10.58 0.72 -16.73
CA ALA A 199 -10.69 1.82 -15.76
C ALA A 199 -9.74 1.65 -14.57
N THR A 200 -9.29 0.42 -14.26
CA THR A 200 -8.23 0.18 -13.27
C THR A 200 -6.96 0.94 -13.69
N LEU A 201 -6.53 1.90 -12.87
CA LEU A 201 -5.38 2.73 -13.16
C LEU A 201 -4.08 1.96 -12.89
N ILE A 202 -3.23 1.84 -13.90
CA ILE A 202 -1.86 1.33 -13.77
C ILE A 202 -0.93 2.52 -14.00
N LEU A 203 -0.22 2.93 -12.95
CA LEU A 203 0.72 4.07 -12.99
C LEU A 203 1.95 3.74 -13.82
N GLY A 204 2.36 2.46 -13.84
CA GLY A 204 3.44 1.96 -14.65
C GLY A 204 4.10 0.71 -14.06
N THR A 205 5.19 0.30 -14.69
CA THR A 205 5.97 -0.87 -14.28
C THR A 205 7.21 -0.43 -13.51
N TYR A 206 7.48 -1.04 -12.35
CA TYR A 206 8.69 -0.76 -11.59
C TYR A 206 9.90 -1.49 -12.18
N ARG A 207 11.11 -1.02 -11.84
CA ARG A 207 12.36 -1.75 -12.09
C ARG A 207 12.77 -2.52 -10.85
N GLY A 208 13.48 -3.63 -11.03
CA GLY A 208 13.88 -4.50 -9.91
C GLY A 208 12.83 -5.58 -9.70
N LYS A 209 12.74 -6.10 -8.48
CA LYS A 209 11.72 -7.09 -8.09
C LYS A 209 11.44 -6.95 -6.60
N LEU A 210 10.23 -7.31 -6.21
CA LEU A 210 9.91 -7.56 -4.81
C LEU A 210 10.59 -8.86 -4.39
N ALA A 211 11.27 -8.85 -3.25
CA ALA A 211 11.92 -10.04 -2.71
C ALA A 211 10.87 -10.98 -2.08
N ASN A 212 10.82 -12.24 -2.54
CA ASN A 212 9.88 -13.24 -2.01
C ASN A 212 10.09 -13.55 -0.52
N ASN A 213 11.26 -13.24 0.04
CA ASN A 213 11.58 -13.50 1.46
C ASN A 213 11.51 -12.23 2.32
N GLY A 214 10.86 -11.19 1.82
CA GLY A 214 10.75 -9.92 2.53
C GLY A 214 11.83 -8.89 2.25
N GLU A 215 11.47 -7.63 2.46
CA GLU A 215 12.35 -6.46 2.44
C GLU A 215 11.63 -5.19 2.95
N GLN A 216 12.40 -4.11 3.05
CA GLN A 216 11.88 -2.78 3.35
C GLN A 216 11.65 -1.97 2.06
N VAL A 217 10.49 -1.34 1.95
CA VAL A 217 10.09 -0.48 0.83
C VAL A 217 9.62 0.88 1.37
N TRP A 218 9.90 1.92 0.58
CA TRP A 218 9.48 3.29 0.86
C TRP A 218 8.75 3.90 -0.34
N VAL A 219 7.64 4.58 -0.06
CA VAL A 219 6.94 5.49 -0.97
C VAL A 219 7.21 6.91 -0.47
N GLN A 220 7.84 7.74 -1.29
CA GLN A 220 8.31 9.07 -0.90
C GLN A 220 7.94 10.11 -1.95
N SER A 221 7.76 11.36 -1.54
CA SER A 221 7.73 12.50 -2.44
C SER A 221 9.12 12.70 -3.07
N ALA A 222 9.25 12.68 -4.41
CA ALA A 222 10.53 12.98 -5.05
C ALA A 222 10.91 14.47 -4.95
N THR A 223 9.97 15.35 -4.61
CA THR A 223 10.19 16.80 -4.54
C THR A 223 11.06 17.17 -3.33
N ASP A 224 10.81 16.55 -2.18
CA ASP A 224 11.43 16.91 -0.91
C ASP A 224 11.90 15.71 -0.08
N GLY A 225 11.67 14.48 -0.55
CA GLY A 225 12.06 13.24 0.12
C GLY A 225 11.18 12.85 1.30
N ALA A 226 10.04 13.51 1.50
CA ALA A 226 9.12 13.17 2.56
C ALA A 226 8.59 11.74 2.38
N THR A 227 8.65 10.94 3.44
CA THR A 227 8.08 9.59 3.46
C THR A 227 6.55 9.69 3.55
N LEU A 228 5.87 9.04 2.61
CA LEU A 228 4.41 8.92 2.53
C LEU A 228 3.95 7.56 3.05
N VAL A 229 4.68 6.50 2.70
CA VAL A 229 4.48 5.15 3.23
C VAL A 229 5.85 4.53 3.48
N SER A 230 6.02 3.88 4.64
CA SER A 230 7.17 3.02 4.93
C SER A 230 6.65 1.67 5.38
N PHE A 231 7.11 0.60 4.74
CA PHE A 231 6.68 -0.75 5.12
C PHE A 231 7.77 -1.78 4.95
N GLU A 232 7.74 -2.78 5.83
CA GLU A 232 8.50 -4.03 5.71
C GLU A 232 7.50 -5.13 5.41
N TYR A 233 7.94 -6.18 4.74
CA TYR A 233 7.21 -7.44 4.66
C TYR A 233 8.19 -8.61 4.77
N SER A 234 7.72 -9.79 5.16
CA SER A 234 8.51 -11.01 5.29
C SER A 234 7.65 -12.26 5.04
N ASP A 235 8.32 -13.39 4.78
CA ASP A 235 7.76 -14.73 4.73
C ASP A 235 7.95 -15.51 6.04
N ASP A 236 8.46 -14.87 7.09
CA ASP A 236 8.62 -15.45 8.43
C ASP A 236 7.27 -15.86 9.03
N ASP A 237 7.27 -16.87 9.91
CA ASP A 237 6.05 -17.52 10.45
C ASP A 237 5.06 -16.57 11.15
N ASP A 238 5.49 -15.38 11.60
CA ASP A 238 4.61 -14.37 12.21
C ASP A 238 3.91 -13.46 11.18
N TRP A 239 4.27 -13.56 9.91
CA TRP A 239 3.64 -12.88 8.79
C TRP A 239 2.52 -13.71 8.16
N PRO A 240 1.55 -13.08 7.46
CA PRO A 240 0.45 -13.80 6.83
C PRO A 240 0.95 -14.77 5.73
N GLN A 241 1.06 -16.06 6.08
CA GLN A 241 1.68 -17.11 5.25
C GLN A 241 0.99 -17.32 3.89
N ALA A 242 -0.33 -17.11 3.83
CA ALA A 242 -1.06 -17.26 2.57
C ALA A 242 -0.67 -16.21 1.51
N ALA A 243 0.05 -15.14 1.89
CA ALA A 243 0.56 -14.15 0.96
C ALA A 243 1.94 -14.48 0.37
N ASP A 244 2.61 -15.53 0.86
CA ASP A 244 3.96 -15.91 0.44
C ASP A 244 3.99 -16.73 -0.86
N GLY A 245 2.98 -16.69 -1.75
CA GLY A 245 2.92 -17.60 -2.91
C GLY A 245 1.72 -18.53 -2.96
N ASP A 246 0.88 -18.54 -1.91
CA ASP A 246 -0.42 -19.23 -1.95
C ASP A 246 -1.44 -18.42 -2.76
N GLY A 247 -1.03 -17.32 -3.40
CA GLY A 247 -1.85 -16.51 -4.27
C GLY A 247 -2.65 -15.41 -3.56
N ARG A 248 -2.57 -15.24 -2.24
CA ARG A 248 -3.13 -14.05 -1.57
C ARG A 248 -2.12 -12.91 -1.59
N SER A 249 -2.61 -11.69 -1.41
CA SER A 249 -1.79 -10.49 -1.19
C SER A 249 -1.84 -10.11 0.28
N LEU A 250 -0.89 -9.25 0.69
CA LEU A 250 -0.91 -8.58 1.97
C LEU A 250 -1.79 -7.32 1.91
N ILE A 251 -2.68 -7.19 2.89
CA ILE A 251 -3.57 -6.04 3.09
C ILE A 251 -3.19 -5.33 4.39
N PRO A 252 -2.86 -4.02 4.35
CA PRO A 252 -2.64 -3.22 5.55
C PRO A 252 -3.92 -3.09 6.39
N VAL A 253 -3.86 -3.41 7.69
CA VAL A 253 -4.95 -3.10 8.63
C VAL A 253 -4.90 -1.64 9.12
N VAL A 254 -3.73 -1.01 8.97
CA VAL A 254 -3.52 0.41 9.28
C VAL A 254 -3.75 1.22 8.01
N THR A 255 -4.88 1.90 7.93
CA THR A 255 -5.27 2.75 6.78
C THR A 255 -5.05 4.24 7.02
N ASP A 256 -4.50 4.60 8.18
CA ASP A 256 -4.14 5.97 8.54
C ASP A 256 -2.82 6.37 7.84
N PRO A 257 -2.82 7.40 6.98
CA PRO A 257 -1.63 7.82 6.23
C PRO A 257 -0.43 8.22 7.10
N GLU A 258 -0.67 8.92 8.21
CA GLU A 258 0.41 9.37 9.10
C GLU A 258 1.09 8.15 9.76
N LYS A 259 0.30 7.16 10.18
CA LYS A 259 0.83 5.91 10.74
C LYS A 259 1.61 5.09 9.72
N GLN A 260 1.12 4.99 8.48
CA GLN A 260 1.85 4.32 7.41
C GLN A 260 3.19 5.03 7.11
N ALA A 261 3.21 6.37 7.13
CA ALA A 261 4.45 7.15 6.97
C ALA A 261 5.46 6.93 8.12
N LEU A 262 4.96 6.71 9.34
CA LEU A 262 5.77 6.46 10.55
C LEU A 262 6.30 5.00 10.65
N GLY A 263 5.95 4.13 9.71
CA GLY A 263 6.45 2.76 9.66
C GLY A 263 5.63 1.76 10.48
N ASP A 264 4.35 2.04 10.77
CA ASP A 264 3.49 1.06 11.44
C ASP A 264 3.42 -0.24 10.63
N LEU A 265 3.47 -0.17 9.29
CA LEU A 265 3.48 -1.34 8.41
C LEU A 265 4.78 -2.15 8.45
N ASN A 266 5.78 -1.77 9.24
CA ASN A 266 6.95 -2.62 9.49
C ASN A 266 6.68 -3.77 10.48
N HIS A 267 5.44 -3.88 10.99
CA HIS A 267 5.07 -4.89 11.99
C HIS A 267 4.06 -5.87 11.39
N SER A 268 4.37 -7.18 11.47
CA SER A 268 3.54 -8.28 10.94
C SER A 268 2.08 -8.21 11.37
N LYS A 269 1.80 -7.84 12.63
CA LYS A 269 0.44 -7.64 13.18
C LYS A 269 -0.43 -6.60 12.44
N ASN A 270 0.20 -5.72 11.66
CA ASN A 270 -0.48 -4.66 10.92
C ASN A 270 -0.84 -5.10 9.48
N TRP A 271 -0.73 -6.40 9.20
CA TRP A 271 -1.07 -7.01 7.93
C TRP A 271 -2.08 -8.14 8.11
N THR A 272 -2.97 -8.28 7.14
CA THR A 272 -3.83 -9.45 6.94
C THR A 272 -3.67 -9.95 5.52
N VAL A 273 -4.25 -11.11 5.20
CA VAL A 273 -4.38 -11.57 3.81
C VAL A 273 -5.61 -10.97 3.14
N SER A 274 -5.55 -10.85 1.82
CA SER A 274 -6.69 -10.48 0.98
C SER A 274 -7.89 -11.41 1.13
N ALA A 275 -9.08 -10.94 0.78
CA ALA A 275 -10.33 -11.70 0.78
C ALA A 275 -10.41 -12.71 -0.37
N ALA A 276 -9.69 -12.49 -1.47
CA ALA A 276 -9.64 -13.37 -2.63
C ALA A 276 -8.21 -13.76 -3.04
N ASN A 277 -8.09 -14.95 -3.65
CA ASN A 277 -6.86 -15.33 -4.37
C ASN A 277 -6.68 -14.39 -5.57
N GLY A 278 -5.44 -13.96 -5.81
CA GLY A 278 -5.07 -12.89 -6.72
C GLY A 278 -5.22 -11.49 -6.13
N GLY A 279 -5.64 -11.36 -4.86
CA GLY A 279 -5.89 -10.06 -4.24
C GLY A 279 -7.14 -9.36 -4.79
N SER A 280 -7.17 -8.04 -4.65
CA SER A 280 -8.24 -7.16 -5.14
C SER A 280 -7.72 -5.99 -5.99
N PRO A 281 -6.76 -6.19 -6.92
CA PRO A 281 -6.09 -5.10 -7.61
C PRO A 281 -7.07 -4.18 -8.36
N GLY A 282 -7.02 -2.90 -8.02
CA GLY A 282 -7.88 -1.83 -8.51
C GLY A 282 -9.15 -1.60 -7.70
N ALA A 283 -9.35 -2.27 -6.57
CA ALA A 283 -10.60 -2.23 -5.80
C ALA A 283 -10.35 -2.36 -4.28
N ASP A 284 -11.38 -2.07 -3.49
CA ASP A 284 -11.37 -2.35 -2.06
C ASP A 284 -11.54 -3.86 -1.81
N ASP A 285 -10.59 -4.47 -1.08
CA ASP A 285 -10.61 -5.89 -0.70
C ASP A 285 -11.83 -6.24 0.18
N GLY A 286 -12.34 -5.26 0.93
CA GLY A 286 -13.38 -5.48 1.93
C GLY A 286 -12.86 -6.25 3.16
N PRO A 287 -13.75 -6.75 4.04
CA PRO A 287 -13.33 -7.51 5.20
C PRO A 287 -12.88 -8.92 4.80
N ALA A 288 -11.64 -9.28 5.10
CA ALA A 288 -11.13 -10.64 4.94
C ALA A 288 -12.01 -11.65 5.69
N VAL A 289 -12.61 -12.59 4.97
CA VAL A 289 -13.26 -13.76 5.57
C VAL A 289 -12.20 -14.85 5.69
N LEU A 290 -11.45 -14.82 6.79
CA LEU A 290 -10.51 -15.90 7.09
C LEU A 290 -11.31 -17.21 7.28
N PRO A 291 -10.77 -18.36 6.85
CA PRO A 291 -11.28 -19.65 7.29
C PRO A 291 -11.34 -19.64 8.82
N LYS A 292 -12.52 -19.94 9.38
CA LYS A 292 -12.70 -19.97 10.82
C LYS A 292 -11.71 -20.96 11.43
N ASP A 293 -10.94 -20.51 12.40
CA ASP A 293 -10.00 -21.28 13.22
C ASP A 293 -10.38 -20.93 14.68
N SER A 294 -11.05 -21.84 15.37
CA SER A 294 -11.74 -21.55 16.63
C SER A 294 -10.85 -21.70 17.86
N ASP A 295 -9.74 -22.42 17.76
CA ASP A 295 -8.74 -22.55 18.81
C ASP A 295 -7.44 -21.79 18.52
N GLY A 296 -7.27 -21.30 17.29
CA GLY A 296 -6.21 -20.37 16.90
C GLY A 296 -4.86 -21.06 16.70
N ASP A 297 -4.86 -22.34 16.35
CA ASP A 297 -3.65 -23.14 16.19
C ASP A 297 -3.05 -23.10 14.77
N GLY A 298 -3.69 -22.33 13.87
CA GLY A 298 -3.26 -22.12 12.50
C GLY A 298 -3.86 -23.11 11.51
N MET A 299 -4.73 -24.03 11.95
CA MET A 299 -5.50 -24.92 11.09
C MET A 299 -6.98 -24.46 11.02
N PRO A 300 -7.59 -24.39 9.82
CA PRO A 300 -9.01 -24.06 9.71
C PRO A 300 -9.92 -25.14 10.26
N ASP A 301 -10.98 -24.73 10.99
CA ASP A 301 -12.07 -25.56 11.50
C ASP A 301 -12.55 -26.58 10.46
N ALA A 302 -12.76 -26.11 9.23
CA ALA A 302 -13.31 -26.92 8.15
C ALA A 302 -12.33 -28.02 7.72
N TRP A 303 -11.03 -27.75 7.73
CA TRP A 303 -10.01 -28.74 7.43
C TRP A 303 -9.90 -29.76 8.57
N GLU A 304 -9.84 -29.30 9.81
CA GLU A 304 -9.78 -30.16 10.99
C GLU A 304 -10.99 -31.09 11.08
N LEU A 305 -12.20 -30.56 10.91
CA LEU A 305 -13.43 -31.34 10.86
C LEU A 305 -13.42 -32.38 9.72
N ALA A 306 -12.89 -32.03 8.56
CA ALA A 306 -12.77 -32.95 7.42
C ALA A 306 -11.77 -34.09 7.67
N HIS A 307 -10.74 -33.86 8.48
CA HIS A 307 -9.71 -34.85 8.86
C HIS A 307 -9.98 -35.50 10.24
N GLY A 308 -11.10 -35.15 10.86
CA GLY A 308 -11.56 -35.71 12.14
C GLY A 308 -10.75 -35.25 13.36
N LEU A 309 -10.04 -34.13 13.26
CA LEU A 309 -9.40 -33.44 14.38
C LEU A 309 -10.44 -32.63 15.17
N ASN A 310 -10.01 -31.97 16.25
CA ASN A 310 -10.90 -31.20 17.10
C ASN A 310 -10.57 -29.70 17.08
N HIS A 311 -11.28 -28.98 16.20
CA HIS A 311 -11.22 -27.52 16.02
C HIS A 311 -11.49 -26.62 17.24
N LEU A 312 -11.61 -27.17 18.44
CA LEU A 312 -11.79 -26.41 19.68
C LEU A 312 -10.61 -26.60 20.64
N LEU A 313 -9.56 -27.30 20.23
CA LEU A 313 -8.37 -27.59 21.00
C LEU A 313 -7.15 -27.48 20.08
N ASP A 314 -6.22 -26.58 20.43
CA ASP A 314 -4.89 -26.49 19.81
C ASP A 314 -4.22 -27.87 19.83
N ASP A 315 -4.30 -28.54 18.68
CA ASP A 315 -3.83 -29.89 18.43
C ASP A 315 -2.86 -29.94 17.24
N ALA A 316 -2.54 -28.79 16.64
CA ALA A 316 -1.55 -28.57 15.58
C ALA A 316 -0.22 -29.33 15.76
N ALA A 317 0.25 -29.48 17.00
CA ALA A 317 1.51 -30.15 17.33
C ALA A 317 1.38 -31.67 17.59
N ASN A 318 0.17 -32.22 17.62
CA ASN A 318 -0.06 -33.65 17.81
C ASN A 318 0.23 -34.44 16.54
N ASP A 319 0.54 -35.72 16.73
CA ASP A 319 0.82 -36.72 15.70
C ASP A 319 -0.09 -37.94 16.00
N PRO A 320 -1.36 -37.94 15.51
CA PRO A 320 -2.35 -38.93 15.90
C PRO A 320 -2.10 -40.34 15.34
N ASP A 321 -1.39 -40.47 14.21
CA ASP A 321 -1.09 -41.75 13.56
C ASP A 321 0.35 -42.23 13.79
N GLY A 322 1.22 -41.39 14.34
CA GLY A 322 2.55 -41.75 14.83
C GLY A 322 3.61 -41.85 13.75
N ASP A 323 3.43 -41.17 12.61
CA ASP A 323 4.38 -41.18 11.50
C ASP A 323 5.47 -40.09 11.59
N GLY A 324 5.35 -39.21 12.59
CA GLY A 324 6.28 -38.12 12.88
C GLY A 324 5.91 -36.78 12.24
N ALA A 325 4.84 -36.70 11.45
CA ALA A 325 4.26 -35.44 10.99
C ALA A 325 3.21 -34.94 11.98
N THR A 326 3.26 -33.64 12.33
CA THR A 326 2.21 -33.05 13.18
C THR A 326 1.00 -32.64 12.33
N ASN A 327 -0.17 -32.47 12.94
CA ASN A 327 -1.38 -31.98 12.26
C ASN A 327 -1.12 -30.72 11.41
N ALA A 328 -0.33 -29.76 11.91
CA ALA A 328 0.06 -28.58 11.13
C ALA A 328 0.96 -28.93 9.92
N HIS A 329 1.97 -29.78 10.09
CA HIS A 329 2.79 -30.25 8.96
C HIS A 329 1.93 -30.96 7.91
N GLU A 330 0.94 -31.71 8.36
CA GLU A 330 0.01 -32.45 7.53
C GLU A 330 -0.86 -31.51 6.69
N PHE A 331 -1.40 -30.48 7.33
CA PHE A 331 -2.16 -29.41 6.70
C PHE A 331 -1.37 -28.72 5.58
N TYR A 332 -0.15 -28.25 5.87
CA TYR A 332 0.70 -27.58 4.89
C TYR A 332 1.15 -28.51 3.76
N SER A 333 1.47 -29.78 4.07
CA SER A 333 1.99 -30.72 3.06
C SER A 333 0.91 -31.52 2.31
N GLY A 334 -0.35 -31.42 2.73
CA GLY A 334 -1.51 -32.02 2.06
C GLY A 334 -1.67 -33.50 2.32
N THR A 335 -1.17 -33.93 3.45
CA THR A 335 -1.24 -35.29 3.95
C THR A 335 -2.42 -35.45 4.90
N LEU A 336 -2.56 -36.62 5.54
CA LEU A 336 -3.80 -37.04 6.21
C LEU A 336 -3.49 -37.43 7.66
N PRO A 337 -3.88 -36.63 8.67
CA PRO A 337 -3.40 -36.74 10.07
C PRO A 337 -3.70 -38.03 10.83
N LYS A 338 -4.32 -39.01 10.16
CA LYS A 338 -4.80 -40.28 10.72
C LYS A 338 -4.44 -41.46 9.82
N ASP A 339 -3.53 -41.26 8.88
CA ASP A 339 -3.07 -42.23 7.92
C ASP A 339 -1.54 -42.20 7.89
N ALA A 340 -0.91 -43.06 8.69
CA ALA A 340 0.55 -43.15 8.86
C ALA A 340 1.33 -43.49 7.56
N ASP A 341 0.64 -43.84 6.47
CA ASP A 341 1.25 -44.02 5.14
C ASP A 341 1.21 -42.72 4.30
N SER A 342 0.50 -41.70 4.76
CA SER A 342 0.33 -40.41 4.12
C SER A 342 1.12 -39.36 4.87
N PHE A 343 2.41 -39.26 4.59
CA PHE A 343 3.28 -38.17 5.07
C PHE A 343 4.20 -37.67 3.96
N LEU A 344 4.74 -36.47 4.14
CA LEU A 344 5.77 -35.95 3.25
C LEU A 344 7.14 -36.48 3.68
N ARG A 345 7.78 -37.23 2.78
CA ARG A 345 9.11 -37.78 2.99
C ARG A 345 10.10 -37.24 1.98
N LEU A 346 11.28 -36.85 2.48
CA LEU A 346 12.46 -36.54 1.68
C LEU A 346 13.41 -37.74 1.74
N GLU A 347 13.56 -38.45 0.63
CA GLU A 347 14.41 -39.65 0.54
C GLU A 347 15.68 -39.38 -0.27
N PHE A 348 16.78 -40.02 0.12
CA PHE A 348 17.99 -40.07 -0.68
C PHE A 348 18.06 -41.42 -1.39
N THR A 349 18.13 -41.38 -2.72
CA THR A 349 18.27 -42.57 -3.55
C THR A 349 19.55 -42.49 -4.38
N LEU A 350 20.02 -43.64 -4.86
CA LEU A 350 21.13 -43.73 -5.80
C LEU A 350 20.54 -43.82 -7.21
N GLY A 351 20.69 -42.74 -7.97
CA GLY A 351 20.30 -42.64 -9.36
C GLY A 351 21.25 -43.37 -10.31
N GLN A 352 21.03 -43.19 -11.61
CA GLN A 352 21.92 -43.77 -12.62
C GLN A 352 23.32 -43.14 -12.56
N ALA A 353 24.34 -43.91 -12.94
CA ALA A 353 25.75 -43.49 -12.93
C ALA A 353 26.31 -43.07 -11.54
N GLY A 354 25.68 -43.48 -10.43
CA GLY A 354 26.21 -43.25 -9.08
C GLY A 354 25.96 -41.85 -8.52
N GLN A 355 25.03 -41.10 -9.12
CA GLN A 355 24.57 -39.83 -8.56
C GLN A 355 23.61 -40.07 -7.40
N VAL A 356 23.72 -39.25 -6.36
CA VAL A 356 22.71 -39.20 -5.30
C VAL A 356 21.58 -38.31 -5.79
N GLU A 357 20.36 -38.84 -5.70
CA GLU A 357 19.13 -38.13 -6.01
C GLU A 357 18.34 -37.92 -4.73
N ILE A 358 17.69 -36.77 -4.63
CA ILE A 358 16.66 -36.50 -3.62
C ILE A 358 15.31 -36.79 -4.27
N GLU A 359 14.53 -37.65 -3.63
CA GLU A 359 13.19 -38.03 -4.05
C GLU A 359 12.14 -37.54 -3.04
N PHE A 360 11.04 -36.96 -3.52
CA PHE A 360 9.87 -36.62 -2.72
C PHE A 360 8.60 -36.64 -3.57
N THR A 361 7.45 -36.80 -2.91
CA THR A 361 6.13 -36.78 -3.56
C THR A 361 5.50 -35.40 -3.41
N MET A 362 5.28 -34.73 -4.53
CA MET A 362 4.52 -33.48 -4.64
C MET A 362 3.02 -33.79 -4.65
N ARG A 363 2.22 -32.90 -4.07
CA ARG A 363 0.75 -32.96 -4.08
C ARG A 363 0.16 -31.76 -4.80
N ALA A 364 -1.00 -31.95 -5.44
CA ALA A 364 -1.75 -30.87 -6.05
C ALA A 364 -2.01 -29.73 -5.06
N GLY A 365 -2.14 -28.51 -5.60
CA GLY A 365 -2.36 -27.31 -4.81
C GLY A 365 -1.22 -27.00 -3.84
N ARG A 366 0.03 -27.40 -4.17
CA ARG A 366 1.24 -27.09 -3.40
C ARG A 366 2.44 -26.80 -4.30
N SER A 367 3.34 -25.96 -3.79
CA SER A 367 4.65 -25.69 -4.33
C SER A 367 5.74 -26.17 -3.36
N TYR A 368 6.91 -26.50 -3.91
CA TYR A 368 8.01 -27.12 -3.16
C TYR A 368 9.34 -26.45 -3.52
N MET A 369 10.15 -26.13 -2.52
CA MET A 369 11.51 -25.61 -2.73
C MET A 369 12.53 -26.44 -1.96
N LEU A 370 13.51 -26.98 -2.70
CA LEU A 370 14.63 -27.71 -2.10
C LEU A 370 15.76 -26.75 -1.72
N GLN A 371 16.10 -26.73 -0.44
CA GLN A 371 17.14 -25.88 0.12
C GLN A 371 18.30 -26.72 0.66
N SER A 372 19.50 -26.15 0.66
CA SER A 372 20.70 -26.77 1.21
C SER A 372 21.48 -25.82 2.12
N ALA A 373 22.19 -26.38 3.09
CA ALA A 373 23.08 -25.66 4.00
C ALA A 373 24.30 -26.51 4.36
N ASP A 374 25.39 -25.86 4.73
CA ASP A 374 26.60 -26.55 5.22
C ASP A 374 26.48 -26.94 6.72
N THR A 375 25.52 -26.35 7.44
CA THR A 375 25.19 -26.69 8.84
C THR A 375 23.68 -26.78 9.04
N PRO A 376 23.19 -27.52 10.07
CA PRO A 376 21.75 -27.57 10.38
C PRO A 376 21.18 -26.19 10.75
N ALA A 377 22.02 -25.30 11.28
CA ALA A 377 21.62 -23.95 11.66
C ALA A 377 21.57 -22.98 10.46
N GLY A 378 21.89 -23.43 9.25
CA GLY A 378 21.97 -22.59 8.07
C GLY A 378 23.33 -21.89 7.90
N PRO A 379 23.40 -20.80 7.11
CA PRO A 379 22.29 -20.24 6.33
C PRO A 379 21.77 -21.23 5.28
N TRP A 380 20.46 -21.27 5.09
CA TRP A 380 19.81 -22.13 4.10
C TRP A 380 19.69 -21.39 2.77
N GLY A 381 20.23 -21.97 1.71
CA GLY A 381 20.13 -21.43 0.35
C GLY A 381 19.31 -22.35 -0.55
N ALA A 382 18.45 -21.77 -1.38
CA ALA A 382 17.79 -22.51 -2.45
C ALA A 382 18.83 -23.14 -3.38
N LEU A 383 18.59 -24.37 -3.83
CA LEU A 383 19.39 -24.93 -4.92
C LEU A 383 19.08 -24.18 -6.22
N PRO A 384 20.06 -24.00 -7.12
CA PRO A 384 19.80 -23.40 -8.43
C PRO A 384 18.84 -24.28 -9.23
N GLY A 385 17.66 -23.76 -9.57
CA GLY A 385 16.60 -24.47 -10.29
C GLY A 385 15.33 -24.65 -9.46
N ASP A 386 14.32 -23.89 -9.86
CA ASP A 386 12.86 -23.97 -9.69
C ASP A 386 12.21 -24.29 -8.33
N VAL A 387 11.13 -23.56 -8.09
CA VAL A 387 9.99 -24.00 -7.29
C VAL A 387 9.28 -25.12 -8.06
N PHE A 388 9.06 -26.27 -7.42
CA PHE A 388 8.42 -27.41 -8.05
C PHE A 388 6.93 -27.42 -7.75
N THR A 389 6.12 -27.63 -8.78
CA THR A 389 4.69 -27.90 -8.68
C THR A 389 4.37 -29.18 -9.47
N PRO A 390 3.35 -29.96 -9.06
CA PRO A 390 2.88 -31.07 -9.89
C PRO A 390 2.42 -30.58 -11.26
N ALA A 391 2.62 -31.41 -12.29
CA ALA A 391 2.09 -31.15 -13.60
C ALA A 391 0.55 -31.04 -13.55
N ARG A 392 0.01 -30.13 -14.38
CA ARG A 392 -1.42 -29.79 -14.39
C ARG A 392 -2.30 -31.04 -14.49
N GLY A 393 -3.21 -31.20 -13.52
CA GLY A 393 -4.16 -32.32 -13.46
C GLY A 393 -3.66 -33.57 -12.73
N LEU A 394 -2.45 -33.56 -12.18
CA LEU A 394 -1.96 -34.61 -11.29
C LEU A 394 -2.25 -34.26 -9.83
N GLU A 395 -2.92 -35.17 -9.13
CA GLU A 395 -3.13 -35.12 -7.67
C GLU A 395 -1.81 -35.30 -6.89
N LYS A 396 -0.90 -36.11 -7.44
CA LYS A 396 0.43 -36.38 -6.88
C LYS A 396 1.45 -36.61 -7.99
N GLU A 397 2.69 -36.19 -7.78
CA GLU A 397 3.82 -36.44 -8.70
C GLU A 397 5.11 -36.67 -7.92
N VAL A 398 5.90 -37.68 -8.31
CA VAL A 398 7.21 -37.95 -7.70
C VAL A 398 8.29 -37.11 -8.38
N LYS A 399 9.01 -36.29 -7.62
CA LYS A 399 10.13 -35.50 -8.11
C LYS A 399 11.46 -36.14 -7.69
N ARG A 400 12.41 -36.18 -8.62
CA ARG A 400 13.80 -36.62 -8.41
C ARG A 400 14.76 -35.51 -8.79
N ILE A 401 15.66 -35.15 -7.88
CA ILE A 401 16.63 -34.07 -8.09
C ILE A 401 18.05 -34.59 -7.86
N PRO A 402 18.92 -34.60 -8.88
CA PRO A 402 20.31 -35.00 -8.70
C PRO A 402 21.07 -33.94 -7.91
N VAL A 403 21.70 -34.33 -6.80
CA VAL A 403 22.49 -33.43 -5.93
C VAL A 403 24.00 -33.63 -6.08
N GLY A 404 24.42 -34.57 -6.93
CA GLY A 404 25.81 -34.81 -7.29
C GLY A 404 26.29 -36.24 -7.04
N PRO A 405 27.51 -36.60 -7.48
CA PRO A 405 28.08 -37.93 -7.24
C PRO A 405 28.39 -38.12 -5.76
N ALA A 406 28.10 -39.32 -5.23
CA ALA A 406 28.28 -39.65 -3.82
C ALA A 406 29.70 -39.39 -3.29
N GLU A 407 30.70 -39.51 -4.16
CA GLU A 407 32.14 -39.36 -3.85
C GLU A 407 32.58 -37.91 -3.65
N HIS A 408 31.76 -36.93 -4.05
CA HIS A 408 32.10 -35.49 -4.00
C HIS A 408 31.09 -34.64 -3.23
N LEU A 409 30.11 -35.26 -2.56
CA LEU A 409 29.20 -34.54 -1.68
C LEU A 409 29.92 -34.13 -0.39
N ALA A 410 30.23 -32.84 -0.27
CA ALA A 410 30.52 -32.25 1.03
C ALA A 410 29.35 -32.55 1.98
N LYS A 411 29.61 -32.67 3.30
CA LYS A 411 28.54 -32.82 4.29
C LYS A 411 27.61 -31.61 4.18
N ARG A 412 26.43 -31.84 3.62
CA ARG A 412 25.39 -30.84 3.43
C ARG A 412 24.09 -31.33 4.02
N PHE A 413 23.31 -30.39 4.51
CA PHE A 413 21.96 -30.59 5.00
C PHE A 413 21.00 -30.14 3.91
N TYR A 414 19.89 -30.87 3.79
CA TYR A 414 18.83 -30.56 2.85
C TYR A 414 17.52 -30.46 3.60
N ARG A 415 16.67 -29.53 3.19
CA ARG A 415 15.29 -29.44 3.66
C ARG A 415 14.38 -29.09 2.49
N LEU A 416 13.14 -29.54 2.58
CA LEU A 416 12.09 -29.22 1.61
C LEU A 416 11.14 -28.22 2.27
N ARG A 417 11.07 -26.99 1.73
CA ARG A 417 9.95 -26.10 2.05
C ARG A 417 8.76 -26.50 1.21
N VAL A 418 7.59 -26.52 1.84
CA VAL A 418 6.32 -26.78 1.19
C VAL A 418 5.43 -25.59 1.45
N GLN A 419 4.67 -25.26 0.43
CA GLN A 419 3.76 -24.16 0.46
C GLN A 419 2.45 -24.60 -0.19
N ARG A 420 1.32 -24.17 0.36
CA ARG A 420 0.02 -24.41 -0.27
C ARG A 420 -0.15 -23.46 -1.44
N LEU A 421 -0.82 -23.87 -2.50
CA LEU A 421 -1.27 -22.97 -3.54
C LEU A 421 -2.76 -22.79 -3.33
N ALA A 422 -3.27 -21.59 -3.55
CA ALA A 422 -4.68 -21.33 -3.64
C ALA A 422 -5.41 -22.39 -4.49
N ASP A 423 -6.51 -22.92 -3.97
CA ASP A 423 -7.47 -23.71 -4.74
C ASP A 423 -8.21 -22.84 -5.77
#